data_AF-A0A2V8TZP8-F1
#
_entry.id   AF-A0A2V8TZP8-F1
#
_cell.length_a   1.000
_cell.length_b   1.000
_cell.length_c   1.000
_cell.angle_alpha   90.00
_cell.angle_beta   90.00
_cell.angle_gamma   90.00
#
_symmetry.space_group_name_H-M   'P 1'
#
loop_
_entity.id
_entity.type
_entity.pdbx_description
1 polymer ?
#
loop_
_entity_poly.entity_id
_entity_poly.type
_entity_poly.pdbx_seq_one_letter_code
_entity_poly.pdbx_strand_id
1 'polypeptide(L)'
;MLPRLSGRPIRVEIRRCLGPHLAATSIPRRLVLLDASVLHRRGEFERILIHEIFHFAWVRLPNATRQSWEEVLITELDRNVPGELGWSAEWRKCKLSRSDRQSRTRAWRRYACESFCDSAAWLFAGFRTHDDFTLPPRFRHFRRNWLEANLPVSSGVPI
;
A
#
# COMPACT_ATOMS: atom_id res chain seq x y z
N MET A 1 0.20 11.64 -9.83
CA MET A 1 -0.74 12.62 -9.24
C MET A 1 -1.79 11.82 -8.50
N LEU A 2 -2.10 12.18 -7.26
CA LEU A 2 -3.11 11.49 -6.46
C LEU A 2 -4.48 11.58 -7.16
N PRO A 3 -5.22 10.47 -7.33
CA PRO A 3 -6.54 10.52 -7.92
C PRO A 3 -7.50 11.26 -6.98
N ARG A 4 -8.64 11.70 -7.51
CA ARG A 4 -9.71 12.21 -6.67
C ARG A 4 -10.10 11.13 -5.66
N LEU A 5 -10.27 11.50 -4.40
CA LEU A 5 -10.76 10.62 -3.34
C LEU A 5 -12.24 10.93 -3.09
N SER A 6 -13.04 9.90 -2.81
CA SER A 6 -14.48 10.03 -2.54
C SER A 6 -14.83 9.42 -1.17
N GLY A 7 -15.75 10.05 -0.43
CA GLY A 7 -16.17 9.60 0.90
C GLY A 7 -15.99 10.66 1.98
N ARG A 8 -16.06 10.21 3.25
CA ARG A 8 -15.93 11.11 4.40
C ARG A 8 -14.48 11.62 4.52
N PRO A 9 -14.24 12.80 5.12
CA PRO A 9 -12.87 13.25 5.38
C PRO A 9 -12.07 12.28 6.27
N ILE A 10 -10.76 12.21 6.06
CA ILE A 10 -9.80 11.54 6.94
C ILE A 10 -9.07 12.65 7.70
N ARG A 11 -8.97 12.52 9.02
CA ARG A 11 -8.16 13.41 9.84
C ARG A 11 -6.71 12.97 9.77
N VAL A 12 -5.79 13.90 9.53
CA VAL A 12 -4.35 13.66 9.54
C VAL A 12 -3.76 14.48 10.68
N GLU A 13 -3.01 13.83 11.57
CA GLU A 13 -2.35 14.48 12.69
C GLU A 13 -0.86 14.16 12.68
N ILE A 14 -0.04 15.19 12.85
CA ILE A 14 1.40 15.04 13.05
C ILE A 14 1.67 14.94 14.55
N ARG A 15 2.45 13.95 14.94
CA ARG A 15 2.87 13.71 16.32
C ARG A 15 4.38 13.85 16.42
N ARG A 16 4.85 14.36 17.57
CA ARG A 16 6.29 14.55 17.79
C ARG A 16 7.08 13.24 17.71
N CYS A 17 6.50 12.16 18.23
CA CYS A 17 7.09 10.81 18.23
C CYS A 17 5.97 9.76 18.28
N LEU A 18 6.02 8.77 17.39
CA LEU A 18 5.17 7.57 17.37
C LEU A 18 5.95 6.30 17.78
N GLY A 19 7.13 6.47 18.38
CA GLY A 19 8.02 5.38 18.77
C GLY A 19 8.73 4.79 17.54
N PRO A 20 8.72 3.46 17.34
CA PRO A 20 9.41 2.83 16.22
C PRO A 20 8.65 2.94 14.89
N HIS A 21 7.47 3.57 14.89
CA HIS A 21 6.59 3.67 13.72
C HIS A 21 6.66 5.07 13.13
N LEU A 22 6.70 5.17 11.80
CA LEU A 22 6.61 6.46 11.10
C LEU A 22 5.16 6.93 10.90
N ALA A 23 4.21 6.00 10.95
CA ALA A 23 2.79 6.29 10.79
C ALA A 23 1.91 5.21 11.41
N ALA A 24 0.64 5.55 11.58
CA ALA A 24 -0.41 4.60 11.95
C ALA A 24 -1.77 5.05 11.40
N THR A 25 -2.54 4.09 10.90
CA THR A 25 -3.93 4.30 10.46
C THR A 25 -4.95 3.67 11.42
N SER A 26 -5.99 4.44 11.74
CA SER A 26 -7.20 3.96 12.39
C SER A 26 -8.41 4.10 11.44
N ILE A 27 -8.78 3.00 10.81
CA ILE A 27 -9.95 2.94 9.92
C ILE A 27 -11.25 3.38 10.60
N PRO A 28 -11.59 2.89 11.82
CA PRO A 28 -12.86 3.27 12.47
C PRO A 28 -12.90 4.74 12.87
N ARG A 29 -11.77 5.31 13.31
CA ARG A 29 -11.68 6.72 13.74
C ARG A 29 -11.45 7.69 12.56
N ARG A 30 -11.23 7.17 11.35
CA ARG A 30 -10.83 7.96 10.18
C ARG A 30 -9.64 8.88 10.48
N LEU A 31 -8.61 8.30 11.09
CA LEU A 31 -7.45 9.02 11.56
C LEU A 31 -6.17 8.39 11.00
N VAL A 32 -5.30 9.24 10.47
CA VAL A 32 -3.90 8.95 10.17
C VAL A 32 -3.03 9.73 11.15
N LEU A 33 -2.13 9.04 11.81
CA LEU A 33 -1.07 9.64 12.60
C LEU A 33 0.24 9.54 11.82
N LEU A 34 0.97 10.65 11.73
CA LEU A 34 2.30 10.70 11.14
C LEU A 34 3.31 11.14 12.19
N ASP A 35 4.47 10.49 12.22
CA ASP A 35 5.61 10.94 13.01
C ASP A 35 6.22 12.18 12.37
N ALA A 36 6.60 13.19 13.16
CA ALA A 36 7.17 14.44 12.65
C ALA A 36 8.46 14.22 11.83
N SER A 37 9.19 13.12 12.06
CA SER A 37 10.40 12.78 11.31
C SER A 37 10.16 12.60 9.81
N VAL A 38 8.95 12.21 9.39
CA VAL A 38 8.63 12.02 7.96
C VAL A 38 8.67 13.33 7.16
N LEU A 39 8.64 14.49 7.84
CA LEU A 39 8.74 15.80 7.21
C LEU A 39 10.17 16.19 6.86
N HIS A 40 11.17 15.50 7.42
CA HIS A 40 12.58 15.86 7.24
C HIS A 40 13.15 15.37 5.90
N ARG A 41 12.54 14.34 5.30
CA ARG A 41 12.97 13.78 4.02
C ARG A 41 11.94 14.05 2.95
N ARG A 42 12.36 14.76 1.90
CA ARG A 42 11.50 15.02 0.74
C ARG A 42 10.98 13.71 0.16
N GLY A 43 9.66 13.61 0.00
CA GLY A 43 8.99 12.45 -0.57
C GLY A 43 8.63 11.35 0.41
N GLU A 44 9.19 11.35 1.62
CA GLU A 44 8.82 10.39 2.65
C GLU A 44 7.43 10.69 3.20
N PHE A 45 7.13 11.96 3.47
CA PHE A 45 5.79 12.41 3.84
C PHE A 45 4.73 12.00 2.81
N GLU A 46 4.93 12.29 1.52
CA GLU A 46 3.95 11.99 0.47
C GLU A 46 3.77 10.47 0.30
N ARG A 47 4.86 9.70 0.30
CA ARG A 47 4.82 8.24 0.19
C ARG A 47 4.04 7.63 1.35
N ILE A 48 4.39 8.02 2.59
CA ILE A 48 3.78 7.47 3.79
C ILE A 48 2.32 7.92 3.89
N LEU A 49 2.01 9.19 3.68
CA LEU A 49 0.62 9.67 3.74
C LEU A 49 -0.27 8.95 2.72
N ILE A 50 0.21 8.77 1.47
CA ILE A 50 -0.56 8.06 0.45
C ILE A 50 -0.73 6.59 0.82
N HIS A 51 0.31 5.93 1.33
CA HIS A 51 0.21 4.57 1.85
C HIS A 51 -0.93 4.47 2.88
N GLU A 52 -0.93 5.33 3.89
CA GLU A 52 -1.93 5.34 4.96
C GLU A 52 -3.35 5.65 4.45
N ILE A 53 -3.49 6.57 3.49
CA ILE A 53 -4.78 6.83 2.82
C ILE A 53 -5.30 5.57 2.12
N PHE A 54 -4.43 4.81 1.45
CA PHE A 54 -4.84 3.64 0.69
C PHE A 54 -5.24 2.44 1.56
N HIS A 55 -4.92 2.42 2.85
CA HIS A 55 -5.57 1.50 3.80
C HIS A 55 -7.09 1.73 3.86
N PHE A 56 -7.55 2.97 3.73
CA PHE A 56 -8.98 3.26 3.67
C PHE A 56 -9.60 2.77 2.36
N ALA A 57 -8.90 2.93 1.24
CA ALA A 57 -9.35 2.39 -0.04
C ALA A 57 -9.43 0.86 -0.02
N TRP A 58 -8.41 0.19 0.52
CA TRP A 58 -8.35 -1.27 0.60
C TRP A 58 -9.57 -1.90 1.27
N VAL A 59 -10.03 -1.34 2.41
CA VAL A 59 -11.19 -1.90 3.13
C VAL A 59 -12.52 -1.68 2.41
N ARG A 60 -12.56 -0.82 1.39
CA ARG A 60 -13.75 -0.52 0.57
C ARG A 60 -13.77 -1.29 -0.74
N LEU A 61 -12.65 -1.90 -1.12
CA LEU A 61 -12.60 -2.74 -2.31
C LEU A 61 -13.51 -3.97 -2.13
N PRO A 62 -14.29 -4.33 -3.17
CA PRO A 62 -15.02 -5.59 -3.19
C PRO A 62 -14.09 -6.78 -2.91
N ASN A 63 -14.63 -7.84 -2.31
CA ASN A 63 -13.84 -9.05 -2.03
C ASN A 63 -13.22 -9.65 -3.29
N ALA A 64 -13.97 -9.69 -4.40
CA ALA A 64 -13.48 -10.17 -5.69
C ALA A 64 -12.27 -9.35 -6.19
N THR A 65 -12.32 -8.02 -6.08
CA THR A 65 -11.19 -7.16 -6.45
C THR A 65 -9.98 -7.45 -5.57
N ARG A 66 -10.15 -7.58 -4.25
CA ARG A 66 -9.04 -7.95 -3.35
C ARG A 66 -8.44 -9.31 -3.67
N GLN A 67 -9.26 -10.30 -4.03
CA GLN A 67 -8.79 -11.61 -4.48
C GLN A 67 -8.01 -11.53 -5.79
N SER A 68 -8.46 -10.73 -6.76
CA SER A 68 -7.71 -10.52 -8.00
C SER A 68 -6.35 -9.83 -7.77
N TRP A 69 -6.24 -8.97 -6.76
CA TRP A 69 -4.93 -8.45 -6.34
C TRP A 69 -4.05 -9.55 -5.74
N GLU A 70 -4.63 -10.39 -4.89
CA GLU A 70 -3.92 -11.55 -4.33
C GLU A 70 -3.40 -12.47 -5.45
N GLU A 71 -4.15 -12.69 -6.53
CA GLU A 71 -3.71 -13.46 -7.72
C GLU A 71 -2.47 -12.87 -8.42
N VAL A 72 -2.36 -11.54 -8.49
CA VAL A 72 -1.15 -10.86 -8.98
C VAL A 72 0.05 -11.23 -8.10
N LEU A 73 -0.09 -11.09 -6.78
CA LEU A 73 0.98 -11.39 -5.82
C LEU A 73 1.35 -12.87 -5.81
N ILE A 74 0.35 -13.74 -5.92
CA ILE A 74 0.48 -15.20 -6.07
C ILE A 74 1.39 -15.51 -7.27
N THR A 75 1.11 -14.89 -8.42
CA THR A 75 1.90 -15.07 -9.66
C THR A 75 3.33 -14.57 -9.51
N GLU A 76 3.52 -13.41 -8.86
CA GLU A 76 4.86 -12.86 -8.58
C GLU A 76 5.67 -13.78 -7.65
N LEU A 77 5.04 -14.32 -6.61
CA LEU A 77 5.69 -15.24 -5.67
C LEU A 77 6.03 -16.59 -6.33
N ASP A 78 5.18 -17.13 -7.19
CA ASP A 78 5.48 -18.38 -7.93
C ASP A 78 6.68 -18.21 -8.87
N ARG A 79 6.90 -16.98 -9.36
CA ARG A 79 8.04 -16.62 -10.20
C ARG A 79 9.27 -16.20 -9.38
N ASN A 80 9.23 -16.32 -8.06
CA ASN A 80 10.28 -15.89 -7.13
C ASN A 80 10.72 -14.44 -7.36
N VAL A 81 9.77 -13.55 -7.62
CA VAL A 81 10.07 -12.13 -7.86
C VAL A 81 10.61 -11.48 -6.58
N PRO A 82 11.83 -10.91 -6.60
CA PRO A 82 12.40 -10.26 -5.43
C PRO A 82 11.78 -8.88 -5.20
N GLY A 83 11.94 -8.37 -3.98
CA GLY A 83 11.63 -6.99 -3.64
C GLY A 83 10.14 -6.62 -3.60
N GLU A 84 9.87 -5.38 -3.21
CA GLU A 84 8.56 -4.77 -3.07
C GLU A 84 8.63 -3.26 -3.39
N LEU A 85 7.50 -2.58 -3.27
CA LEU A 85 7.38 -1.12 -3.44
C LEU A 85 7.34 -0.35 -2.11
N GLY A 86 7.68 -1.02 -1.01
CA GLY A 86 7.81 -0.42 0.30
C GLY A 86 8.23 -1.42 1.37
N TRP A 87 8.80 -0.91 2.46
CA TRP A 87 9.34 -1.74 3.53
C TRP A 87 8.27 -2.54 4.29
N SER A 88 7.04 -2.01 4.41
CA SER A 88 5.98 -2.68 5.17
C SER A 88 5.50 -3.95 4.47
N ALA A 89 5.42 -3.93 3.13
CA ALA A 89 5.19 -5.12 2.32
C ALA A 89 6.41 -6.05 2.30
N GLU A 90 7.62 -5.54 2.10
CA GLU A 90 8.86 -6.33 2.04
C GLU A 90 9.04 -7.19 3.30
N TRP A 91 8.96 -6.57 4.48
CA TRP A 91 9.12 -7.28 5.76
C TRP A 91 8.07 -8.38 5.95
N ARG A 92 6.83 -8.17 5.47
CA ARG A 92 5.78 -9.20 5.53
C ARG A 92 6.06 -10.31 4.52
N LYS A 93 6.48 -9.97 3.30
CA LYS A 93 6.87 -10.93 2.26
C LYS A 93 7.96 -11.88 2.75
N CYS A 94 9.01 -11.35 3.37
CA CYS A 94 10.11 -12.17 3.91
C CYS A 94 9.68 -13.12 5.04
N LYS A 95 8.54 -12.85 5.70
CA LYS A 95 8.00 -13.69 6.78
C LYS A 95 6.92 -14.65 6.32
N LEU A 96 6.50 -14.58 5.07
CA LEU A 96 5.44 -15.45 4.55
C LEU A 96 5.97 -16.85 4.31
N SER A 97 5.20 -17.83 4.76
CA SER A 97 5.37 -19.22 4.37
C SER A 97 4.48 -19.56 3.16
N ARG A 98 4.78 -20.68 2.50
CA ARG A 98 3.92 -21.19 1.41
C ARG A 98 2.51 -21.54 1.90
N SER A 99 2.37 -22.03 3.14
CA SER A 99 1.07 -22.39 3.72
C SER A 99 0.22 -21.15 4.04
N ASP A 100 0.83 -20.01 4.37
CA ASP A 100 0.10 -18.76 4.59
C ASP A 100 -0.72 -18.35 3.37
N ARG A 101 -0.12 -18.50 2.18
CA ARG A 101 -0.76 -18.23 0.89
C ARG A 101 -1.89 -19.22 0.61
N GLN A 102 -1.64 -20.52 0.75
CA GLN A 102 -2.62 -21.58 0.43
C GLN A 102 -3.86 -21.50 1.32
N SER A 103 -3.67 -21.27 2.62
CA SER A 103 -4.76 -21.18 3.59
C SER A 103 -5.30 -19.76 3.77
N ARG A 104 -4.81 -18.80 2.97
CA ARG A 104 -5.18 -17.39 2.99
C ARG A 104 -5.19 -16.81 4.43
N THR A 105 -4.11 -17.05 5.17
CA THR A 105 -4.02 -16.74 6.60
C THR A 105 -4.08 -15.24 6.86
N ARG A 106 -4.10 -14.84 8.14
CA ARG A 106 -3.98 -13.43 8.52
C ARG A 106 -2.67 -12.81 8.04
N ALA A 107 -1.57 -13.57 8.03
CA ALA A 107 -0.29 -13.08 7.54
C ALA A 107 -0.35 -12.74 6.05
N TRP A 108 -0.93 -13.63 5.24
CA TRP A 108 -1.17 -13.40 3.82
C TRP A 108 -2.04 -12.16 3.56
N ARG A 109 -3.18 -12.06 4.23
CA ARG A 109 -4.10 -10.91 4.05
C ARG A 109 -3.46 -9.57 4.43
N ARG A 110 -2.58 -9.57 5.45
CA ARG A 110 -1.80 -8.39 5.83
C ARG A 110 -0.78 -8.03 4.76
N TYR A 111 -0.01 -9.01 4.27
CA TYR A 111 0.92 -8.78 3.18
C TYR A 111 0.22 -8.22 1.94
N ALA A 112 -0.89 -8.82 1.52
CA ALA A 112 -1.65 -8.35 0.37
C ALA A 112 -2.11 -6.89 0.52
N CYS A 113 -2.59 -6.52 1.71
CA CYS A 113 -2.97 -5.14 2.05
C CYS A 113 -1.78 -4.17 1.98
N GLU A 114 -0.65 -4.49 2.63
CA GLU A 114 0.53 -3.62 2.60
C GLU A 114 1.08 -3.48 1.18
N SER A 115 1.18 -4.58 0.45
CA SER A 115 1.69 -4.58 -0.93
C SER A 115 0.81 -3.73 -1.84
N PHE A 116 -0.52 -3.76 -1.66
CA PHE A 116 -1.45 -2.86 -2.34
C PHE A 116 -1.18 -1.39 -1.98
N CYS A 117 -1.07 -1.06 -0.69
CA CYS A 117 -0.88 0.31 -0.21
C CYS A 117 0.47 0.89 -0.65
N ASP A 118 1.54 0.10 -0.58
CA ASP A 118 2.87 0.45 -1.10
C ASP A 118 2.87 0.65 -2.61
N SER A 119 2.14 -0.20 -3.35
CA SER A 119 2.01 -0.06 -4.81
C SER A 119 1.24 1.20 -5.19
N ALA A 120 0.20 1.55 -4.45
CA ALA A 120 -0.54 2.79 -4.65
C ALA A 120 0.31 4.02 -4.27
N ALA A 121 1.06 3.96 -3.17
CA ALA A 121 2.01 5.00 -2.78
C ALA A 121 3.06 5.24 -3.88
N TRP A 122 3.69 4.17 -4.39
CA TRP A 122 4.61 4.25 -5.52
C TRP A 122 3.97 4.92 -6.75
N LEU A 123 2.74 4.52 -7.11
CA LEU A 123 2.07 5.02 -8.30
C LEU A 123 1.67 6.50 -8.18
N PHE A 124 1.13 6.90 -7.02
CA PHE A 124 0.46 8.19 -6.88
C PHE A 124 1.29 9.28 -6.20
N ALA A 125 2.33 8.92 -5.42
CA ALA A 125 3.23 9.89 -4.80
C ALA A 125 4.12 10.63 -5.80
N GLY A 126 4.19 10.16 -7.06
CA GLY A 126 4.88 10.86 -8.14
C GLY A 126 6.39 10.66 -8.18
N PHE A 127 6.93 9.73 -7.39
CA PHE A 127 8.35 9.38 -7.40
C PHE A 127 8.65 8.33 -8.46
N ARG A 128 9.67 8.58 -9.29
CA ARG A 128 10.20 7.57 -10.23
C ARG A 128 11.12 6.56 -9.52
N THR A 129 11.81 7.00 -8.47
CA THR A 129 12.80 6.23 -7.69
C THR A 129 12.68 6.56 -6.21
N HIS A 130 12.88 5.56 -5.37
CA HIS A 130 13.01 5.65 -3.91
C HIS A 130 13.77 4.42 -3.45
N ASP A 131 14.56 4.52 -2.37
CA ASP A 131 15.42 3.42 -1.90
C ASP A 131 14.59 2.16 -1.56
N ASP A 132 13.40 2.37 -0.99
CA ASP A 132 12.45 1.28 -0.68
C ASP A 132 11.81 0.62 -1.91
N PHE A 133 12.01 1.13 -3.13
CA PHE A 133 11.41 0.55 -4.35
C PHE A 133 12.37 -0.46 -4.97
N THR A 134 12.31 -1.70 -4.49
CA THR A 134 13.18 -2.81 -4.89
C THR A 134 12.54 -3.77 -5.90
N LEU A 135 11.21 -3.72 -6.06
CA LEU A 135 10.49 -4.54 -7.05
C LEU A 135 11.02 -4.31 -8.48
N PRO A 136 11.29 -5.32 -9.32
CA PRO A 136 11.79 -5.09 -10.67
C PRO A 136 10.81 -4.33 -11.58
N PRO A 137 11.28 -3.49 -12.52
CA PRO A 137 10.42 -2.62 -13.34
C PRO A 137 9.26 -3.31 -14.06
N ARG A 138 9.49 -4.53 -14.58
CA ARG A 138 8.46 -5.33 -15.26
C ARG A 138 7.25 -5.60 -14.36
N PHE A 139 7.48 -5.90 -13.08
CA PHE A 139 6.41 -6.20 -12.11
C PHE A 139 5.74 -4.93 -11.61
N ARG A 140 6.47 -3.81 -11.52
CA ARG A 140 5.86 -2.49 -11.30
C ARG A 140 4.84 -2.15 -12.38
N HIS A 141 5.14 -2.47 -13.64
CA HIS A 141 4.21 -2.26 -14.74
C HIS A 141 2.95 -3.11 -14.61
N PHE A 142 3.06 -4.39 -14.26
CA PHE A 142 1.89 -5.24 -14.00
C PHE A 142 1.01 -4.71 -12.86
N ARG A 143 1.63 -4.30 -11.75
CA ARG A 143 0.89 -3.71 -10.61
C ARG A 143 0.23 -2.38 -10.98
N ARG A 144 0.90 -1.53 -11.76
CA ARG A 144 0.30 -0.30 -12.30
C ARG A 144 -0.95 -0.60 -13.11
N ASN A 145 -0.84 -1.49 -14.10
CA ASN A 145 -1.96 -1.84 -14.97
C ASN A 145 -3.14 -2.37 -14.17
N TRP A 146 -2.87 -3.20 -13.15
CA TRP A 146 -3.91 -3.69 -12.25
C TRP A 146 -4.57 -2.54 -11.47
N LEU A 147 -3.78 -1.62 -10.88
CA LEU A 147 -4.30 -0.48 -10.12
C LEU A 147 -5.15 0.45 -10.99
N GLU A 148 -4.67 0.78 -12.18
CA GLU A 148 -5.38 1.66 -13.13
C GLU A 148 -6.69 1.03 -13.64
N ALA A 149 -6.72 -0.30 -13.81
CA ALA A 149 -7.92 -1.01 -14.25
C ALA A 149 -8.97 -1.19 -13.13
N ASN A 150 -8.55 -1.26 -11.86
CA ASN A 150 -9.43 -1.63 -10.75
C ASN A 150 -9.75 -0.47 -9.79
N LEU A 151 -9.04 0.65 -9.87
CA LEU A 151 -9.36 1.84 -9.10
C LEU A 151 -10.20 2.80 -9.94
N PRO A 152 -11.32 3.31 -9.41
CA PRO A 152 -12.20 4.21 -10.14
C PRO A 152 -11.63 5.63 -10.16
N VAL A 153 -10.53 5.84 -10.89
CA VAL A 153 -9.79 7.12 -10.91
C VAL A 153 -10.67 8.28 -11.40
N SER A 154 -11.58 8.03 -12.35
CA SER A 154 -12.49 9.03 -12.93
C SER A 154 -13.61 9.47 -11.99
N SER A 155 -14.26 8.52 -11.28
CA SER A 155 -15.32 8.83 -10.31
C SER A 155 -14.81 9.08 -8.88
N GLY A 156 -13.52 8.85 -8.66
CA GLY A 156 -12.81 9.03 -7.39
C GLY A 156 -12.72 7.74 -6.58
N VAL A 157 -11.52 7.47 -6.06
CA VAL A 157 -11.21 6.28 -5.25
C VAL A 157 -11.94 6.36 -3.90
N PRO A 158 -12.78 5.37 -3.54
CA PRO A 158 -13.54 5.40 -2.30
C PRO A 158 -12.62 5.23 -1.08
N ILE A 159 -12.74 6.12 -0.10
CA ILE A 159 -11.95 6.16 1.16
C ILE A 159 -12.80 6.39 2.41
#